data_AF-A0A117LGD7-F1
#
_entry.id   AF-A0A117LGD7-F1
#
_cell.length_a   1.000
_cell.length_b   1.000
_cell.length_c   1.000
_cell.angle_alpha   90.00
_cell.angle_beta   90.00
_cell.angle_gamma   90.00
#
_symmetry.space_group_name_H-M   'P 1'
#
loop_
_entity.id
_entity.type
_entity.pdbx_description
1 polymer ?
#
loop_
_entity_poly.entity_id
_entity_poly.type
_entity_poly.pdbx_seq_one_letter_code
_entity_poly.pdbx_strand_id
1 'polypeptide(L)'
;RTINETTASLAGKELGRLILQKYYPAYLPPEEEPDQNKAAPSTSALEMAPDIFDFRAEMRKTRVEVDRLLEQGQIEQAESYMDARRQVFWENGFLIRKLNQAYFAFYGAYNDAPGGGAAGEDPVGPAVQAFRENFTSLSDFLKTISWVNSYDDLLELLSG
;
A
#
# COMPACT_ATOMS: atom_id res chain seq x y z
N ARG A 1 5.70 2.09 -15.72
CA ARG A 1 4.34 2.28 -15.15
C ARG A 1 4.37 2.22 -13.63
N THR A 2 4.92 1.17 -13.03
CA THR A 2 5.08 1.04 -11.56
C THR A 2 5.83 2.22 -10.93
N ILE A 3 6.91 2.73 -11.55
CA ILE A 3 7.68 3.89 -11.04
C ILE A 3 6.78 5.10 -10.81
N ASN A 4 5.95 5.46 -11.80
CA ASN A 4 5.04 6.61 -11.71
C ASN A 4 3.95 6.39 -10.65
N GLU A 5 3.43 5.17 -10.55
CA GLU A 5 2.40 4.81 -9.56
C GLU A 5 2.96 4.89 -8.14
N THR A 6 4.16 4.33 -7.90
CA THR A 6 4.87 4.41 -6.62
C THR A 6 5.22 5.86 -6.27
N THR A 7 5.74 6.62 -7.23
CA THR A 7 6.11 8.04 -7.05
C THR A 7 4.89 8.87 -6.66
N ALA A 8 3.76 8.69 -7.35
CA ALA A 8 2.53 9.42 -7.07
C ALA A 8 1.97 9.08 -5.68
N SER A 9 2.03 7.80 -5.28
CA SER A 9 1.60 7.35 -3.95
C SER A 9 2.45 7.98 -2.84
N LEU A 10 3.78 7.92 -2.99
CA LEU A 10 4.73 8.48 -2.02
C LEU A 10 4.59 10.00 -1.89
N ALA A 11 4.55 10.71 -3.03
CA ALA A 11 4.40 12.16 -3.05
C ALA A 11 3.03 12.60 -2.52
N GLY A 12 1.98 11.83 -2.78
CA GLY A 12 0.63 12.10 -2.27
C GLY A 12 0.56 12.00 -0.74
N LYS A 13 1.16 10.97 -0.14
CA LYS A 13 1.26 10.82 1.33
C LYS A 13 2.00 12.00 1.95
N GLU A 14 3.16 12.36 1.41
CA GLU A 14 4.01 13.44 1.94
C GLU A 14 3.35 14.82 1.80
N LEU A 15 2.80 15.12 0.61
CA LEU A 15 2.11 16.39 0.36
C LEU A 15 0.85 16.52 1.21
N GLY A 16 0.09 15.44 1.38
CA GLY A 16 -1.08 15.41 2.26
C GLY A 16 -0.71 15.79 3.69
N ARG A 17 0.37 15.22 4.22
CA ARG A 17 0.89 15.56 5.56
C ARG A 17 1.33 17.02 5.65
N LEU A 18 2.08 17.54 4.67
CA LEU A 18 2.52 18.94 4.65
C LEU A 18 1.34 19.92 4.63
N ILE A 19 0.29 19.61 3.87
CA ILE A 19 -0.93 20.43 3.82
C ILE A 19 -1.66 20.40 5.17
N LEU A 20 -1.81 19.23 5.79
CA LEU A 20 -2.41 19.12 7.12
C LEU A 20 -1.58 19.88 8.16
N GLN A 21 -0.26 19.78 8.14
CA GLN A 21 0.61 20.49 9.07
C GLN A 21 0.47 22.01 8.94
N LYS A 22 0.37 22.51 7.71
CA LYS A 22 0.31 23.94 7.43
C LYS A 22 -1.07 24.56 7.68
N TYR A 23 -2.14 23.85 7.32
CA TYR A 23 -3.49 24.42 7.28
C TYR A 23 -4.47 23.79 8.28
N TYR A 24 -4.21 22.56 8.73
CA TYR A 24 -5.14 21.77 9.56
C TYR A 24 -4.41 21.01 10.69
N PRO A 25 -3.57 21.68 11.51
CA PRO A 25 -2.68 21.00 12.45
C PRO A 25 -3.42 20.17 13.52
N ALA A 26 -4.67 20.53 13.84
CA ALA A 26 -5.52 19.75 14.75
C ALA A 26 -5.95 18.38 14.21
N TYR A 27 -5.83 18.16 12.90
CA TYR A 27 -6.15 16.91 12.21
C TYR A 27 -4.89 16.18 11.75
N LEU A 28 -3.71 16.62 12.18
CA LEU A 28 -2.46 15.96 11.84
C LEU A 28 -2.48 14.55 12.45
N PRO A 29 -2.39 13.50 11.63
CA PRO A 29 -2.20 12.16 12.16
C PRO A 29 -0.92 12.15 13.00
N PRO A 30 -0.87 11.35 14.09
CA PRO A 30 0.37 11.10 14.81
C PRO A 30 1.49 10.77 13.83
N GLU A 31 2.70 11.25 14.10
CA GLU A 31 3.86 10.96 13.28
C GLU A 31 4.05 9.44 13.26
N GLU A 32 3.79 8.80 12.12
CA GLU A 32 4.23 7.44 11.87
C GLU A 32 5.75 7.55 11.79
N GLU A 33 6.45 7.25 12.89
CA GLU A 33 7.89 7.00 12.81
C GLU A 33 8.12 5.99 11.69
N PRO A 34 9.22 6.10 10.91
CA PRO A 34 9.59 5.05 9.99
C PRO A 34 9.83 3.80 10.83
N ASP A 35 8.80 2.98 10.93
CA ASP A 35 8.83 1.71 11.62
C ASP A 35 9.67 0.75 10.78
N GLN A 36 10.99 0.93 10.83
CA GLN A 36 11.92 -0.18 10.63
C GLN A 36 11.78 -1.24 11.75
N ASN A 37 10.91 -1.00 12.74
CA ASN A 37 10.64 -2.00 13.78
C ASN A 37 9.29 -1.86 14.53
N LYS A 38 8.17 -1.57 13.86
CA LYS A 38 6.90 -2.16 14.32
C LYS A 38 6.71 -3.50 13.64
N ALA A 39 7.35 -4.49 14.25
CA ALA A 39 6.54 -5.61 14.67
C ALA A 39 5.23 -5.04 15.25
N ALA A 40 4.11 -5.35 14.60
CA ALA A 40 2.82 -5.34 15.28
C ALA A 40 3.04 -5.93 16.69
N PRO A 41 2.36 -5.41 17.73
CA PRO A 41 2.66 -5.75 19.12
C PRO A 41 3.01 -7.22 19.20
N SER A 42 4.23 -7.53 19.62
CA SER A 42 4.72 -8.89 19.71
C SER A 42 3.79 -9.64 20.65
N THR A 43 2.80 -10.31 20.10
CA THR A 43 2.05 -11.38 20.76
C THR A 43 2.94 -12.61 20.80
N SER A 44 4.12 -12.45 21.39
CA SER A 44 4.86 -13.57 21.94
C SER A 44 4.18 -13.93 23.25
N ALA A 45 3.48 -15.07 23.20
CA ALA A 45 2.94 -15.84 24.31
C ALA A 45 1.73 -15.25 25.03
N LEU A 46 0.55 -15.69 24.62
CA LEU A 46 -0.49 -16.31 25.47
C LEU A 46 -1.39 -17.10 24.50
N GLU A 47 -1.14 -18.41 24.36
CA GLU A 47 -2.03 -19.45 24.88
C GLU A 47 -3.34 -19.60 24.06
N MET A 48 -3.31 -20.58 23.16
CA MET A 48 -4.44 -21.41 22.67
C MET A 48 -5.88 -20.86 22.84
N ALA A 49 -6.44 -20.18 21.82
CA ALA A 49 -7.88 -20.15 21.46
C ALA A 49 -8.15 -19.21 20.23
N PRO A 50 -9.35 -19.27 19.63
CA PRO A 50 -9.62 -19.79 18.28
C PRO A 50 -9.04 -18.94 17.12
N ASP A 51 -9.05 -19.50 15.91
CA ASP A 51 -8.64 -18.90 14.62
C ASP A 51 -8.98 -17.39 14.52
N ILE A 52 -8.01 -16.52 14.83
CA ILE A 52 -8.21 -15.07 14.83
C ILE A 52 -8.26 -14.61 13.38
N PHE A 53 -9.36 -13.99 12.97
CA PHE A 53 -9.52 -13.46 11.62
C PHE A 53 -8.44 -12.40 11.31
N ASP A 54 -7.47 -12.76 10.48
CA ASP A 54 -6.42 -11.85 10.03
C ASP A 54 -6.93 -11.02 8.83
N PHE A 55 -7.35 -9.79 9.13
CA PHE A 55 -7.82 -8.84 8.13
C PHE A 55 -6.87 -8.68 6.94
N ARG A 56 -5.55 -8.65 7.19
CA ARG A 56 -4.54 -8.40 6.14
C ARG A 56 -4.44 -9.59 5.21
N ALA A 57 -4.31 -10.80 5.78
CA ALA A 57 -4.27 -12.02 5.01
C ALA A 57 -5.54 -12.19 4.17
N GLU A 58 -6.70 -11.91 4.77
CA GLU A 58 -8.00 -12.03 4.13
C GLU A 58 -8.23 -10.97 3.04
N MET A 59 -7.70 -9.76 3.20
CA MET A 59 -7.71 -8.71 2.16
C MET A 59 -6.79 -9.07 0.99
N ARG A 60 -5.60 -9.63 1.26
CA ARG A 60 -4.68 -10.09 0.22
C ARG A 60 -5.27 -11.22 -0.61
N LYS A 61 -5.83 -12.24 0.04
CA LYS A 61 -6.56 -13.34 -0.65
C LYS A 61 -7.65 -12.80 -1.54
N THR A 62 -8.43 -11.84 -1.03
CA THR A 62 -9.52 -11.22 -1.80
C THR A 62 -8.97 -10.50 -3.03
N ARG A 63 -7.88 -9.74 -2.90
CA ARG A 63 -7.26 -9.05 -4.03
C ARG A 63 -6.76 -10.01 -5.11
N VAL A 64 -5.97 -11.02 -4.73
CA VAL A 64 -5.39 -12.00 -5.67
C VAL A 64 -6.49 -12.68 -6.49
N GLU A 65 -7.58 -13.08 -5.85
CA GLU A 65 -8.67 -13.74 -6.53
C GLU A 65 -9.47 -12.79 -7.43
N VAL A 66 -9.68 -11.53 -7.02
CA VAL A 66 -10.29 -10.50 -7.87
C VAL A 66 -9.43 -10.23 -9.11
N ASP A 67 -8.12 -10.07 -8.94
CA ASP A 67 -7.19 -9.83 -10.04
C ASP A 67 -7.23 -11.01 -11.04
N ARG A 68 -7.21 -12.25 -10.53
CA ARG A 68 -7.34 -13.48 -11.35
C ARG A 68 -8.64 -13.52 -12.17
N LEU A 69 -9.78 -13.17 -11.55
CA LEU A 69 -11.09 -13.15 -12.23
C LEU A 69 -11.14 -12.05 -13.30
N LEU A 70 -10.58 -10.87 -13.02
CA LEU A 70 -10.56 -9.75 -13.96
C LEU A 70 -9.65 -10.03 -15.16
N GLU A 71 -8.49 -10.66 -14.96
CA GLU A 71 -7.61 -11.10 -16.05
C GLU A 71 -8.28 -12.09 -16.99
N GLN A 72 -9.22 -12.90 -16.48
CA GLN A 72 -10.01 -13.85 -17.26
C GLN A 72 -11.26 -13.20 -17.91
N GLY A 73 -11.45 -11.88 -17.76
CA GLY A 73 -12.62 -11.16 -18.26
C GLY A 73 -13.91 -11.43 -17.47
N GLN A 74 -13.81 -12.05 -16.30
CA GLN A 74 -14.93 -12.50 -15.47
C GLN A 74 -15.42 -11.40 -14.52
N ILE A 75 -15.90 -10.29 -15.09
CA ILE A 75 -16.24 -9.07 -14.32
C ILE A 75 -17.33 -9.31 -13.28
N GLU A 76 -18.46 -9.91 -13.66
CA GLU A 76 -19.60 -10.15 -12.75
C GLU A 76 -19.22 -11.07 -11.57
N GLN A 77 -18.33 -12.04 -11.83
CA GLN A 77 -17.86 -12.98 -10.80
C GLN A 77 -16.89 -12.28 -9.84
N ALA A 78 -16.03 -11.39 -10.33
CA ALA A 78 -15.18 -10.57 -9.48
C ALA A 78 -16.02 -9.65 -8.56
N GLU A 79 -17.06 -9.01 -9.09
CA GLU A 79 -17.96 -8.16 -8.31
C GLU A 79 -18.72 -8.95 -7.24
N SER A 80 -19.32 -10.08 -7.62
CA SER A 80 -20.03 -10.95 -6.68
C SER A 80 -19.11 -11.48 -5.58
N TYR A 81 -17.87 -11.85 -5.93
CA TYR A 81 -16.88 -12.29 -4.96
C TYR A 81 -16.50 -11.17 -3.97
N MET A 82 -16.28 -9.94 -4.44
CA MET A 82 -15.99 -8.80 -3.55
C MET A 82 -17.15 -8.51 -2.58
N ASP A 83 -18.40 -8.61 -3.04
CA ASP A 83 -19.56 -8.40 -2.17
C ASP A 83 -19.72 -9.51 -1.12
N ALA A 84 -19.46 -10.76 -1.49
CA ALA A 84 -19.45 -11.89 -0.54
C ALA A 84 -18.35 -11.69 0.51
N ARG A 85 -17.14 -11.29 0.09
CA ARG A 85 -16.02 -11.05 0.99
C ARG A 85 -16.28 -9.87 1.94
N ARG A 86 -16.96 -8.82 1.48
CA ARG A 86 -17.41 -7.70 2.33
C ARG A 86 -18.27 -8.19 3.51
N GLN A 87 -19.15 -9.17 3.29
CA GLN A 87 -19.98 -9.74 4.37
C GLN A 87 -19.12 -10.49 5.39
N VAL A 88 -18.16 -11.29 4.93
CA VAL A 88 -17.18 -11.97 5.80
C VAL A 88 -16.41 -10.97 6.66
N PHE A 89 -15.97 -9.85 6.08
CA PHE A 89 -15.33 -8.78 6.84
C PHE A 89 -16.25 -8.19 7.91
N TRP A 90 -17.54 -7.95 7.59
CA TRP A 90 -18.51 -7.44 8.56
C TRP A 90 -18.75 -8.41 9.73
N GLU A 91 -18.90 -9.70 9.44
CA GLU A 91 -19.09 -10.74 10.46
C GLU A 91 -17.90 -10.82 11.42
N ASN A 92 -16.70 -10.48 10.94
CA ASN A 92 -15.48 -10.44 11.73
C ASN A 92 -15.15 -9.03 12.29
N GLY A 93 -16.12 -8.10 12.27
CA GLY A 93 -16.02 -6.78 12.90
C GLY A 93 -15.41 -5.66 12.04
N PHE A 94 -15.14 -5.92 10.76
CA PHE A 94 -14.57 -4.96 9.81
C PHE A 94 -15.66 -4.36 8.90
N LEU A 95 -16.13 -3.17 9.25
CA LEU A 95 -17.25 -2.49 8.60
C LEU A 95 -16.86 -1.82 7.27
N ILE A 96 -16.64 -2.62 6.23
CA ILE A 96 -16.38 -2.12 4.87
C ILE A 96 -17.69 -1.74 4.19
N ARG A 97 -17.91 -0.45 3.90
CA ARG A 97 -19.14 0.03 3.22
C ARG A 97 -19.26 -0.52 1.79
N LYS A 98 -18.16 -0.55 1.04
CA LYS A 98 -18.10 -1.03 -0.35
C LYS A 98 -16.70 -1.56 -0.64
N LEU A 99 -16.61 -2.78 -1.15
CA LEU A 99 -15.37 -3.39 -1.62
C LEU A 99 -15.40 -3.41 -3.14
N ASN A 100 -14.49 -2.69 -3.80
CA ASN A 100 -14.40 -2.61 -5.25
C ASN A 100 -12.93 -2.44 -5.69
N GLN A 101 -12.66 -2.45 -7.00
CA GLN A 101 -11.29 -2.25 -7.51
C GLN A 101 -10.64 -0.95 -7.00
N ALA A 102 -11.41 0.14 -6.95
CA ALA A 102 -10.93 1.42 -6.41
C ALA A 102 -10.55 1.32 -4.92
N TYR A 103 -11.27 0.53 -4.12
CA TYR A 103 -10.92 0.27 -2.73
C TYR A 103 -9.51 -0.30 -2.62
N PHE A 104 -9.12 -1.24 -3.48
CA PHE A 104 -7.75 -1.77 -3.51
C PHE A 104 -6.73 -0.75 -4.03
N ALA A 105 -7.12 0.24 -4.83
CA ALA A 105 -6.24 1.32 -5.25
C ALA A 105 -5.98 2.34 -4.13
N PHE A 106 -6.99 2.64 -3.29
CA PHE A 106 -6.86 3.57 -2.17
C PHE A 106 -6.28 2.94 -0.90
N TYR A 107 -6.63 1.68 -0.62
CA TYR A 107 -6.26 0.97 0.61
C TYR A 107 -5.23 -0.15 0.37
N GLY A 108 -4.81 -0.40 -0.88
CA GLY A 108 -3.74 -1.35 -1.21
C GLY A 108 -2.36 -0.95 -0.70
N ALA A 109 -2.22 0.22 -0.07
CA ALA A 109 -1.01 0.67 0.60
C ALA A 109 -0.77 0.00 1.98
N TYR A 110 -1.73 -0.76 2.53
CA TYR A 110 -1.49 -1.57 3.76
C TYR A 110 -0.54 -2.76 3.56
N ASN A 111 0.08 -2.81 2.39
CA ASN A 111 0.93 -3.88 1.89
C ASN A 111 2.42 -3.46 1.87
N ASP A 112 2.77 -2.37 2.56
CA ASP A 112 4.12 -1.81 2.70
C ASP A 112 5.01 -2.63 3.69
N ALA A 113 4.81 -3.94 3.79
CA ALA A 113 5.77 -4.89 4.38
C ALA A 113 6.38 -5.75 3.25
N PRO A 114 7.65 -6.18 3.36
CA PRO A 114 8.35 -6.81 2.25
C PRO A 114 7.62 -8.09 1.83
N GLY A 115 7.22 -8.16 0.56
CA GLY A 115 6.53 -9.31 -0.05
C GLY A 115 5.00 -9.25 -0.10
N GLY A 116 4.38 -8.11 0.22
CA GLY A 116 2.93 -7.97 0.32
C GLY A 116 2.22 -7.33 -0.86
N GLY A 117 2.74 -6.22 -1.38
CA GLY A 117 2.14 -5.32 -2.38
C GLY A 117 1.62 -5.97 -3.65
N ALA A 118 0.74 -5.26 -4.36
CA ALA A 118 0.36 -5.54 -5.75
C ALA A 118 1.55 -5.68 -6.72
N ALA A 119 2.74 -5.36 -6.24
CA ALA A 119 4.02 -5.78 -6.74
C ALA A 119 4.25 -7.27 -6.44
N GLY A 120 3.80 -8.17 -7.32
CA GLY A 120 4.49 -9.45 -7.42
C GLY A 120 5.96 -9.16 -7.69
N GLU A 121 6.85 -9.48 -6.74
CA GLU A 121 8.32 -9.30 -6.84
C GLU A 121 8.81 -7.96 -7.46
N ASP A 122 8.01 -6.88 -7.51
CA ASP A 122 8.39 -5.69 -8.27
C ASP A 122 9.37 -4.84 -7.44
N PRO A 123 10.68 -4.85 -7.77
CA PRO A 123 11.70 -4.21 -6.95
C PRO A 123 11.69 -2.68 -7.10
N VAL A 124 10.81 -2.14 -7.96
CA VAL A 124 10.67 -0.71 -8.20
C VAL A 124 10.22 0.04 -6.95
N GLY A 125 9.31 -0.53 -6.15
CA GLY A 125 8.78 0.13 -4.94
C GLY A 125 9.89 0.53 -3.95
N PRO A 126 10.66 -0.45 -3.45
CA PRO A 126 11.81 -0.19 -2.59
C PRO A 126 12.86 0.73 -3.21
N ALA A 127 13.13 0.61 -4.51
CA ALA A 127 14.10 1.45 -5.19
C ALA A 127 13.67 2.92 -5.25
N VAL A 128 12.39 3.21 -5.53
CA VAL A 128 11.87 4.59 -5.53
C VAL A 128 11.90 5.19 -4.13
N GLN A 129 11.64 4.38 -3.10
CA GLN A 129 11.71 4.83 -1.71
C GLN A 129 13.15 5.13 -1.28
N ALA A 130 14.11 4.24 -1.58
CA ALA A 130 15.53 4.51 -1.37
C ALA A 130 16.00 5.76 -2.12
N PHE A 131 15.50 5.96 -3.34
CA PHE A 131 15.83 7.15 -4.12
C PHE A 131 15.26 8.43 -3.51
N ARG A 132 14.06 8.38 -2.92
CA ARG A 132 13.46 9.51 -2.18
C ARG A 132 14.34 9.93 -1.00
N GLU A 133 14.97 9.00 -0.28
CA GLU A 133 15.78 9.30 0.91
C GLU A 133 17.00 10.18 0.61
N ASN A 134 17.45 10.23 -0.65
CA ASN A 134 18.57 11.09 -1.09
C ASN A 134 18.21 12.58 -1.19
N PHE A 135 16.93 12.96 -1.04
CA PHE A 135 16.46 14.33 -1.23
C PHE A 135 15.90 14.94 0.06
N THR A 136 16.34 16.14 0.40
CA THR A 136 15.76 16.90 1.52
C THR A 136 14.40 17.51 1.15
N SER A 137 14.18 17.80 -0.13
CA SER A 137 12.95 18.42 -0.64
C SER A 137 12.17 17.49 -1.55
N LEU A 138 10.86 17.37 -1.30
CA LEU A 138 9.92 16.68 -2.18
C LEU A 138 9.94 17.26 -3.61
N SER A 139 10.14 18.57 -3.76
CA SER A 139 10.17 19.20 -5.09
C SER A 139 11.37 18.72 -5.92
N ASP A 140 12.51 18.48 -5.27
CA ASP A 140 13.75 18.14 -5.95
C ASP A 140 13.79 16.65 -6.27
N PHE A 141 13.21 15.83 -5.39
CA PHE A 141 12.86 14.45 -5.71
C PHE A 141 11.96 14.37 -6.96
N LEU A 142 10.82 15.09 -6.97
CA LEU A 142 9.85 15.03 -8.06
C LEU A 142 10.42 15.48 -9.41
N LYS A 143 11.23 16.55 -9.41
CA LYS A 143 11.91 17.03 -10.63
C LYS A 143 12.93 16.04 -11.17
N THR A 144 13.55 15.25 -10.31
CA THR A 144 14.58 14.28 -10.71
C THR A 144 13.93 12.99 -11.19
N ILE A 145 13.02 12.42 -10.40
CA ILE A 145 12.38 11.15 -10.73
C ILE A 145 11.45 11.24 -11.95
N SER A 146 10.96 12.44 -12.31
CA SER A 146 10.13 12.62 -13.51
C SER A 146 10.82 12.28 -14.82
N TRP A 147 12.15 12.21 -14.83
CA TRP A 147 12.94 11.84 -16.01
C TRP A 147 13.34 10.36 -16.05
N VAL A 148 13.02 9.60 -15.00
CA VAL A 148 13.35 8.18 -14.87
C VAL A 148 12.29 7.36 -15.60
N ASN A 149 12.68 6.71 -16.70
CA ASN A 149 11.74 5.99 -17.56
C ASN A 149 11.85 4.48 -17.42
N SER A 150 12.97 3.98 -16.88
CA SER A 150 13.22 2.56 -16.67
C SER A 150 13.67 2.24 -15.25
N TYR A 151 13.58 0.96 -14.87
CA TYR A 151 14.09 0.49 -13.57
C TYR A 151 15.62 0.51 -13.53
N ASP A 152 16.29 0.24 -14.65
CA ASP A 152 17.75 0.31 -14.75
C ASP A 152 18.25 1.76 -14.57
N ASP A 153 17.55 2.74 -15.15
CA ASP A 153 17.85 4.18 -14.95
C ASP A 153 17.79 4.54 -13.46
N LEU A 154 16.80 3.98 -12.73
CA LEU A 154 16.63 4.20 -11.30
C LEU A 154 17.76 3.57 -10.49
N LEU A 155 18.21 2.37 -10.88
CA LEU A 155 19.33 1.70 -10.24
C LEU A 155 20.66 2.42 -10.48
N GLU A 156 20.91 2.93 -11.68
CA GLU A 156 22.10 3.75 -11.96
C GLU A 156 22.16 4.98 -11.05
N LEU A 157 21.04 5.66 -10.86
CA LEU A 157 20.92 6.82 -9.97
C LEU A 157 21.06 6.48 -8.47
N LEU A 158 20.87 5.22 -8.08
CA LEU A 158 21.09 4.73 -6.73
C LEU A 158 22.52 4.23 -6.49
N SER A 159 23.25 3.91 -7.56
CA SER A 159 24.59 3.32 -7.51
C SER A 159 25.72 4.35 -7.61
N GLY A 160 25.41 5.58 -7.99
CA GLY A 160 26.35 6.70 -8.13
C GLY A 160 26.35 7.63 -6.92
#